data_AF-A0A1V5LLR7-F1
#
_entry.id   AF-A0A1V5LLR7-F1
#
_cell.length_a   1.000
_cell.length_b   1.000
_cell.length_c   1.000
_cell.angle_alpha   90.00
_cell.angle_beta   90.00
_cell.angle_gamma   90.00
#
_symmetry.space_group_name_H-M   'P 1'
#
loop_
_entity.id
_entity.type
_entity.pdbx_description
1 polymer ?
#
loop_
_entity_poly.entity_id
_entity_poly.type
_entity_poly.pdbx_seq_one_letter_code
_entity_poly.pdbx_strand_id
1 'polypeptide(L)' 'MSEKDGLKLWFANGDWLLMRASGTEPVLRVYAESASMDKVQALLHAGVELVEQASIERVAG' A
#
# COMPACT_ATOMS: atom_id res chain seq x y z
N MET A 1 6.25 15.50 -2.87
CA MET A 1 5.78 14.36 -2.06
C MET A 1 6.42 14.50 -0.70
N SER A 2 5.62 14.87 0.28
CA SER A 2 6.03 14.81 1.69
C SER A 2 6.08 13.34 2.09
N GLU A 3 6.96 12.95 3.02
CA GLU A 3 6.95 11.59 3.62
C GLU A 3 5.57 11.22 4.22
N LYS A 4 4.70 12.22 4.43
CA LYS A 4 3.31 12.06 4.88
C LYS A 4 2.35 11.51 3.82
N ASP A 5 2.70 11.57 2.54
CA ASP A 5 1.79 11.24 1.44
C ASP A 5 1.71 9.72 1.15
N GLY A 6 2.61 8.93 1.74
CA GLY A 6 2.68 7.49 1.52
C GLY A 6 3.41 7.11 0.22
N LEU A 7 3.36 5.83 -0.13
CA LEU A 7 3.94 5.28 -1.36
C LEU A 7 2.83 4.97 -2.36
N LYS A 8 2.79 5.73 -3.47
CA LYS A 8 1.92 5.44 -4.61
C LYS A 8 2.71 4.78 -5.74
N LEU A 9 2.28 3.59 -6.13
CA LEU A 9 2.79 2.85 -7.28
C LEU A 9 1.80 2.97 -8.44
N TRP A 10 2.33 3.29 -9.62
CA TRP A 10 1.59 3.32 -10.87
C TRP A 10 2.08 2.17 -11.75
N PHE A 11 1.15 1.39 -12.28
CA PHE A 11 1.46 0.29 -13.19
C PHE A 11 1.24 0.75 -14.63
N ALA A 12 1.96 0.14 -15.58
CA ALA A 12 1.92 0.53 -16.99
C ALA A 12 0.52 0.36 -17.64
N ASN A 13 -0.33 -0.47 -17.05
CA ASN A 13 -1.70 -0.72 -17.48
C ASN A 13 -2.72 0.28 -16.90
N GLY A 14 -2.26 1.28 -16.14
CA GLY A 14 -3.11 2.30 -15.52
C GLY A 14 -3.61 1.95 -14.11
N ASP A 15 -3.36 0.73 -13.63
CA ASP A 15 -3.68 0.36 -12.25
C ASP A 15 -2.80 1.18 -11.27
N TRP A 16 -3.27 1.33 -10.03
CA TRP A 16 -2.45 1.92 -8.97
C TRP A 16 -2.68 1.29 -7.61
N LEU A 17 -1.63 1.38 -6.77
CA LEU A 17 -1.63 0.98 -5.36
C LEU A 17 -1.09 2.13 -4.52
N LEU A 18 -1.73 2.44 -3.40
CA LEU A 18 -1.29 3.47 -2.45
C LEU A 18 -1.24 2.89 -1.04
N MET A 19 -0.08 2.98 -0.40
CA MET A 19 0.12 2.62 1.01
C MET A 19 0.46 3.87 1.81
N ARG A 20 -0.28 4.14 2.89
CA ARG A 20 -0.10 5.36 3.70
C ARG A 20 -0.27 5.10 5.19
N ALA A 21 0.63 5.65 5.99
CA ALA A 21 0.43 5.75 7.43
C ALA A 21 -0.69 6.75 7.75
N SER A 22 -1.53 6.43 8.72
CA SER A 22 -2.44 7.39 9.30
C SER A 22 -1.66 8.40 10.15
N GLY A 23 -2.01 9.69 10.05
CA GLY A 23 -1.37 10.72 10.87
C GLY A 23 -1.93 10.82 12.29
N THR A 24 -3.10 10.23 12.55
CA THR A 24 -3.85 10.39 13.81
C THR A 24 -4.18 9.06 14.50
N GLU A 25 -3.94 7.94 13.84
CA GLU A 25 -4.26 6.60 14.34
C GLU A 25 -3.07 5.67 14.09
N PRO A 26 -2.85 4.62 14.91
CA PRO A 26 -1.76 3.67 14.70
C PRO A 26 -2.13 2.62 13.64
N VAL A 27 -2.48 3.06 12.42
CA VAL A 27 -2.89 2.19 11.30
C VAL A 27 -2.20 2.55 9.99
N LEU A 28 -1.93 1.54 9.17
CA LEU A 28 -1.52 1.66 7.78
C LEU A 28 -2.72 1.39 6.87
N ARG A 29 -2.90 2.22 5.85
CA ARG A 29 -3.99 2.10 4.88
C ARG A 29 -3.44 1.68 3.52
N VAL A 30 -4.14 0.76 2.87
CA VAL A 30 -3.85 0.29 1.52
C VAL A 30 -5.07 0.58 0.64
N TYR A 31 -4.84 1.22 -0.49
CA TYR A 31 -5.86 1.54 -1.49
C TYR A 31 -5.41 1.04 -2.85
N ALA A 32 -6.32 0.49 -3.64
CA ALA A 32 -6.02 0.05 -4.99
C ALA A 32 -7.14 0.43 -5.96
N GLU A 33 -6.79 0.63 -7.22
CA GLU A 33 -7.71 0.79 -8.33
C GLU A 33 -7.22 -0.03 -9.51
N SER A 34 -8.17 -0.71 -10.16
CA SER A 34 -7.94 -1.46 -11.37
C SER A 34 -9.24 -1.63 -12.16
N ALA A 35 -9.13 -2.14 -13.39
CA ALA A 35 -10.25 -2.39 -14.28
C ALA A 35 -11.18 -3.54 -13.83
N SER A 36 -10.83 -4.34 -12.83
CA SER A 36 -11.70 -5.39 -12.28
C SER A 36 -11.52 -5.59 -10.79
N MET A 37 -12.57 -6.08 -10.13
CA MET A 37 -12.55 -6.36 -8.69
C MET A 37 -11.52 -7.43 -8.32
N ASP A 38 -11.33 -8.46 -9.14
CA ASP A 38 -10.31 -9.50 -8.88
C ASP A 38 -8.89 -8.91 -8.83
N LYS A 39 -8.59 -7.96 -9.73
CA LYS A 39 -7.30 -7.27 -9.73
C LYS A 39 -7.16 -6.32 -8.55
N VAL A 40 -8.24 -5.61 -8.17
CA VAL A 40 -8.26 -4.79 -6.96
C VAL A 40 -7.93 -5.65 -5.74
N GLN A 41 -8.56 -6.81 -5.58
CA GLN A 41 -8.27 -7.72 -4.46
C GLN A 41 -6.82 -8.21 -4.47
N ALA A 42 -6.29 -8.59 -5.64
CA ALA A 42 -4.90 -9.00 -5.77
C ALA A 42 -3.92 -7.88 -5.37
N LEU A 43 -4.18 -6.64 -5.80
CA LEU A 43 -3.37 -5.47 -5.45
C LEU A 43 -3.44 -5.14 -3.95
N LEU A 44 -4.63 -5.23 -3.35
CA LEU A 44 -4.81 -4.99 -1.91
C LEU A 44 -4.05 -6.03 -1.08
N HIS A 45 -4.15 -7.31 -1.42
CA HIS A 45 -3.40 -8.38 -0.74
C HIS A 45 -1.89 -8.15 -0.84
N ALA A 46 -1.38 -7.90 -2.06
CA ALA A 46 0.04 -7.61 -2.26
C ALA A 46 0.51 -6.37 -1.47
N GLY A 47 -0.32 -5.33 -1.40
CA GLY A 47 -0.01 -4.13 -0.63
C GLY A 47 0.03 -4.36 0.88
N VAL A 48 -0.85 -5.23 1.41
CA VAL A 48 -0.81 -5.62 2.83
C VAL A 48 0.44 -6.45 3.14
N GLU A 49 0.77 -7.45 2.33
CA GLU A 49 1.97 -8.28 2.51
C GLU A 49 3.25 -7.44 2.52
N LEU A 50 3.38 -6.48 1.60
CA LEU A 50 4.52 -5.56 1.55
C LEU A 50 4.66 -4.72 2.82
N VAL A 51 3.55 -4.23 3.36
CA VAL A 51 3.52 -3.44 4.60
C VAL A 51 3.95 -4.30 5.80
N GLU A 52 3.45 -5.53 5.88
CA GLU A 52 3.77 -6.45 6.97
C GLU A 52 5.26 -6.82 6.95
N GLN A 53 5.82 -7.14 5.78
CA GLN A 53 7.24 -7.43 5.61
C GLN A 53 8.14 -6.26 6.03
N ALA A 54 7.83 -5.05 5.55
CA ALA A 54 8.60 -3.84 5.90
C ALA A 54 8.50 -3.48 7.40
N SER A 55 7.41 -3.87 8.05
CA SER A 55 7.20 -3.65 9.49
C SER A 55 8.00 -4.64 10.34
N ILE A 56 8.13 -5.89 9.90
CA ILE A 56 8.97 -6.91 10.56
C ILE A 56 10.45 -6.49 10.54
N GLU A 57 10.95 -6.02 9.39
CA GLU A 57 12.34 -5.56 9.26
C GLU A 57 12.68 -4.40 10.20
N ARG A 58 11.71 -3.51 10.48
CA ARG A 58 11.87 -2.39 11.42
C ARG A 58 11.88 -2.78 12.90
N VAL A 59 11.32 -3.93 13.27
CA VAL A 59 11.36 -4.45 14.65
C VAL A 59 12.63 -5.29 14.88
N ALA A 60 13.16 -5.90 13.82
CA ALA A 60 14.32 -6.77 13.88
C ALA A 60 15.68 -6.05 13.83
N GLY A 61 15.71 -4.73 13.59
CA GLY A 61 16.91 -3.88 13.60
C GLY A 61 16.89 -2.88 14.75
#